data_AF-A0A7G1IUF2-F1
#
_entry.id   AF-A0A7G1IUF2-F1
#
_cell.length_a   1.000
_cell.length_b   1.000
_cell.length_c   1.000
_cell.angle_alpha   90.00
_cell.angle_beta   90.00
_cell.angle_gamma   90.00
#
_symmetry.space_group_name_H-M   'P 1'
#
loop_
_entity.id
_entity.type
_entity.pdbx_description
1 polymer ?
#
loop_
_entity_poly.entity_id
_entity_poly.type
_entity_poly.pdbx_seq_one_letter_code
_entity_poly.pdbx_strand_id
1 'polypeptide(L)'
;MKKFDTEYISNKKADIEEIKEIIKNLFTENSEEWISIIDTSKKNPNYIQVHSDIGILDDLKPVVKFIKSNLNYEANAIDELDFYIIEYRKYEHKKNFKHYRAFFDKSETIISYLEKYLNDEEIDAEKWIDVTSEFTE
;
A
#
# COMPACT_ATOMS: atom_id res chain seq x y z
N MET A 1 -14.66 -8.61 -14.56
CA MET A 1 -13.19 -8.45 -14.54
C MET A 1 -12.89 -6.97 -14.28
N LYS A 2 -12.40 -6.64 -13.08
CA LYS A 2 -12.03 -5.26 -12.72
C LYS A 2 -10.94 -4.73 -13.65
N LYS A 3 -10.98 -3.43 -13.93
CA LYS A 3 -9.95 -2.72 -14.70
C LYS A 3 -9.09 -1.93 -13.72
N PHE A 4 -7.78 -2.13 -13.80
CA PHE A 4 -6.74 -1.61 -12.91
C PHE A 4 -5.98 -0.58 -13.71
N ASP A 5 -5.99 0.67 -13.30
CA ASP A 5 -5.19 1.67 -13.99
C ASP A 5 -3.79 1.69 -13.39
N THR A 6 -2.77 1.43 -14.21
CA THR A 6 -1.35 1.40 -13.82
C THR A 6 -0.56 2.46 -14.59
N GLU A 7 -1.23 3.57 -14.98
CA GLU A 7 -0.75 4.62 -15.89
C GLU A 7 0.60 5.27 -15.53
N TYR A 8 1.17 4.99 -14.35
CA TYR A 8 2.47 5.52 -13.95
C TYR A 8 3.68 4.68 -14.38
N ILE A 9 3.48 3.47 -14.94
CA ILE A 9 4.58 2.64 -15.47
C ILE A 9 4.38 2.35 -16.97
N SER A 10 3.12 2.26 -17.42
CA SER A 10 2.82 2.14 -18.85
C SER A 10 1.37 2.50 -19.17
N ASN A 11 1.12 2.93 -20.41
CA ASN A 11 -0.24 3.07 -20.97
C ASN A 11 -0.97 1.72 -21.12
N LYS A 12 -0.35 0.61 -20.69
CA LYS A 12 -0.93 -0.73 -20.68
C LYS A 12 -1.37 -1.06 -19.26
N LYS A 13 -2.61 -1.51 -19.16
CA LYS A 13 -3.18 -2.14 -17.97
C LYS A 13 -2.35 -3.36 -17.57
N ALA A 14 -1.73 -3.37 -16.38
CA ALA A 14 -1.02 -4.54 -15.90
C ALA A 14 -1.98 -5.67 -15.47
N ASP A 15 -1.57 -6.92 -15.68
CA ASP A 15 -2.20 -8.09 -15.07
C ASP A 15 -1.60 -8.44 -13.69
N ILE A 16 -2.18 -9.43 -13.00
CA ILE A 16 -1.78 -9.77 -11.63
C ILE A 16 -0.36 -10.35 -11.54
N GLU A 17 0.12 -11.04 -12.57
CA GLU A 17 1.48 -11.60 -12.54
C GLU A 17 2.51 -10.50 -12.80
N GLU A 18 2.21 -9.55 -13.70
CA GLU A 18 3.00 -8.33 -13.87
C GLU A 18 3.07 -7.50 -12.57
N ILE A 19 1.94 -7.35 -11.85
CA ILE A 19 1.89 -6.65 -10.55
C ILE A 19 2.79 -7.35 -9.52
N LYS A 20 2.75 -8.68 -9.42
CA LYS A 20 3.59 -9.45 -8.51
C LYS A 20 5.07 -9.29 -8.81
N GLU A 21 5.44 -9.28 -10.09
CA GLU A 21 6.82 -9.07 -10.52
C GLU A 21 7.32 -7.69 -10.13
N ILE A 22 6.50 -6.64 -10.31
CA ILE A 22 6.85 -5.27 -9.90
C ILE A 22 7.14 -5.21 -8.40
N ILE A 23 6.25 -5.77 -7.56
CA ILE A 23 6.41 -5.73 -6.09
C ILE A 23 7.67 -6.46 -5.62
N LYS A 24 7.99 -7.61 -6.24
CA LYS A 24 9.21 -8.36 -5.91
C LYS A 24 10.49 -7.61 -6.24
N ASN A 25 10.42 -6.65 -7.15
CA ASN A 25 11.57 -5.87 -7.61
C ASN A 25 11.55 -4.41 -7.14
N LEU A 26 10.63 -4.00 -6.26
CA LEU A 26 10.37 -2.60 -5.85
C LEU A 26 11.54 -1.89 -5.13
N PHE A 27 12.58 -2.63 -4.75
CA PHE A 27 13.80 -2.11 -4.11
C PHE A 27 15.04 -2.23 -5.00
N THR A 28 14.85 -2.41 -6.31
CA THR A 28 15.98 -2.50 -7.26
C THR A 28 16.26 -1.13 -7.85
N GLU A 29 17.51 -0.86 -8.26
CA GLU A 29 17.91 0.45 -8.82
C GLU A 29 17.12 0.90 -10.07
N ASN A 30 16.34 -0.02 -10.67
CA ASN A 30 15.53 0.23 -11.86
C ASN A 30 14.02 0.20 -11.60
N SER A 31 13.57 0.09 -10.35
CA SER A 31 12.13 0.00 -10.04
C SER A 31 11.49 1.36 -9.80
N GLU A 32 10.27 1.50 -10.30
CA GLU A 32 9.34 2.54 -9.88
C GLU A 32 9.06 2.38 -8.39
N GLU A 33 9.18 3.47 -7.62
CA GLU A 33 9.12 3.46 -6.15
C GLU A 33 7.72 3.15 -5.61
N TRP A 34 6.70 3.09 -6.49
CA TRP A 34 5.33 2.82 -6.09
C TRP A 34 4.44 2.25 -7.20
N ILE A 35 3.33 1.63 -6.79
CA ILE A 35 2.24 1.12 -7.64
C ILE A 35 0.89 1.42 -6.99
N SER A 36 -0.07 1.95 -7.76
CA SER A 36 -1.46 2.11 -7.31
C SER A 36 -2.40 1.22 -8.11
N ILE A 37 -3.32 0.56 -7.41
CA ILE A 37 -4.37 -0.28 -8.00
C ILE A 37 -5.72 0.36 -7.67
N ILE A 38 -6.34 0.89 -8.71
CA ILE A 38 -7.64 1.58 -8.64
C ILE A 38 -8.67 0.79 -9.45
N ASP A 39 -9.85 0.55 -8.88
CA ASP A 39 -10.98 0.01 -9.64
C ASP A 39 -11.67 1.14 -10.45
N THR A 40 -11.36 1.20 -11.74
CA THR A 40 -11.92 2.21 -12.65
C THR A 40 -13.36 1.94 -13.09
N SER A 41 -13.97 0.83 -12.66
CA SER A 41 -15.36 0.48 -13.02
C SER A 41 -16.41 1.38 -12.35
N LYS A 42 -15.99 2.33 -11.51
CA LYS A 42 -16.83 3.23 -10.67
C LYS A 42 -17.69 2.51 -9.63
N LYS A 43 -17.61 1.17 -9.54
CA LYS A 43 -18.36 0.36 -8.58
C LYS A 43 -17.69 0.32 -7.20
N ASN A 44 -16.36 0.33 -7.18
CA ASN A 44 -15.56 0.36 -5.97
C ASN A 44 -14.67 1.61 -5.99
N PRO A 45 -14.96 2.65 -5.20
CA PRO A 45 -14.13 3.85 -5.14
C PRO A 45 -12.85 3.64 -4.31
N ASN A 46 -12.68 2.48 -3.65
CA ASN A 46 -11.50 2.17 -2.86
C ASN A 46 -10.29 2.00 -3.77
N TYR A 47 -9.09 2.25 -3.25
CA TYR A 47 -7.84 1.89 -3.92
C TYR A 47 -6.85 1.34 -2.90
N ILE A 48 -5.87 0.62 -3.43
CA ILE A 48 -4.69 0.15 -2.69
C ILE A 48 -3.44 0.63 -3.42
N GLN A 49 -2.48 1.17 -2.68
CA GLN A 49 -1.21 1.64 -3.20
C GLN A 49 -0.08 0.99 -2.41
N VAL A 50 1.02 0.66 -3.08
CA VAL A 50 2.22 0.07 -2.49
C VAL A 50 3.42 0.94 -2.88
N HIS A 51 4.31 1.21 -1.93
CA HIS A 51 5.51 2.03 -2.13
C HIS A 51 6.73 1.41 -1.43
N SER A 52 7.94 1.76 -1.85
CA SER A 52 9.21 1.40 -1.17
C SER A 52 9.83 2.53 -0.37
N ASP A 53 9.51 3.79 -0.68
CA ASP A 53 10.20 4.93 -0.06
C ASP A 53 9.52 5.42 1.24
N ILE A 54 10.30 5.39 2.32
CA ILE A 54 9.96 5.93 3.65
C ILE A 54 10.18 7.46 3.68
N GLY A 55 10.91 8.02 2.71
CA GLY A 55 11.22 9.44 2.56
C GLY A 55 10.01 10.38 2.44
N ILE A 56 8.82 9.83 2.28
CA ILE A 56 7.53 10.54 2.26
C ILE A 56 7.05 10.90 3.70
N LEU A 57 7.70 10.38 4.74
CA LEU A 57 7.24 10.55 6.12
C LEU A 57 7.96 11.70 6.83
N ASP A 58 7.31 12.86 6.87
CA ASP A 58 7.80 14.05 7.60
C ASP A 58 8.01 13.79 9.12
N ASP A 59 7.30 12.80 9.70
CA ASP A 59 7.49 12.34 11.09
C ASP A 59 7.60 10.81 11.16
N LEU A 60 8.79 10.31 11.52
CA LEU A 60 9.05 8.88 11.67
C LEU A 60 8.49 8.29 12.98
N LYS A 61 8.07 9.12 13.96
CA LYS A 61 7.62 8.60 15.28
C LYS A 61 6.38 7.69 15.21
N PRO A 62 5.31 8.02 14.45
CA PRO A 62 4.14 7.15 14.32
C PRO A 62 4.51 5.81 13.66
N VAL A 63 5.43 5.85 12.69
CA VAL A 63 5.92 4.67 11.95
C VAL A 63 6.74 3.76 12.85
N VAL A 64 7.70 4.32 13.58
CA VAL A 64 8.50 3.58 14.57
C VAL A 64 7.60 2.95 15.64
N LYS A 65 6.58 3.66 16.12
CA LYS A 65 5.61 3.12 17.09
C LYS A 65 4.81 1.96 16.49
N PHE A 66 4.37 2.08 15.24
CA PHE A 66 3.63 1.03 14.55
C PHE A 66 4.48 -0.23 14.34
N ILE A 67 5.70 -0.08 13.81
CA ILE A 67 6.65 -1.19 13.58
C ILE A 67 6.93 -1.93 14.88
N LYS A 68 7.23 -1.20 15.97
CA LYS A 68 7.47 -1.79 17.30
C LYS A 68 6.27 -2.57 17.83
N SER A 69 5.06 -2.04 17.65
CA SER A 69 3.84 -2.61 18.25
C SER A 69 3.27 -3.77 17.45
N ASN A 70 3.52 -3.84 16.14
CA ASN A 70 2.87 -4.80 15.24
C ASN A 70 3.83 -5.78 14.56
N LEU A 71 5.11 -5.42 14.36
CA LEU A 71 6.08 -6.25 13.62
C LEU A 71 7.16 -6.88 14.52
N ASN A 72 7.18 -6.56 15.82
CA ASN A 72 8.07 -7.17 16.81
C ASN A 72 9.58 -7.03 16.48
N TYR A 73 9.97 -5.93 15.82
CA TYR A 73 11.37 -5.58 15.49
C TYR A 73 12.05 -4.77 16.59
N GLU A 74 13.36 -4.98 16.78
CA GLU A 74 14.22 -4.12 17.62
C GLU A 74 14.42 -2.75 16.94
N ALA A 75 14.35 -1.67 17.74
CA ALA A 75 14.34 -0.27 17.27
C ALA A 75 15.53 0.13 16.38
N ASN A 76 16.65 -0.58 16.51
CA ASN A 76 17.94 -0.21 15.94
C ASN A 76 18.11 -0.68 14.48
N ALA A 77 17.14 -1.41 13.93
CA ALA A 77 17.17 -1.91 12.55
C ALA A 77 16.29 -1.10 11.58
N ILE A 78 15.51 -0.13 12.07
CA ILE A 78 14.52 0.58 11.23
C ILE A 78 15.19 1.48 10.19
N ASP A 79 16.34 2.07 10.51
CA ASP A 79 17.09 2.94 9.58
C ASP A 79 17.88 2.15 8.51
N GLU A 80 18.00 0.82 8.65
CA GLU A 80 18.71 -0.07 7.71
C GLU A 80 17.76 -1.00 6.92
N LEU A 81 16.45 -0.91 7.16
CA LEU A 81 15.45 -1.80 6.56
C LEU A 81 14.58 -1.09 5.54
N ASP A 82 14.62 -1.60 4.32
CA ASP A 82 13.67 -1.28 3.27
C ASP A 82 12.29 -1.90 3.64
N PHE A 83 11.26 -1.06 3.73
CA PHE A 83 9.90 -1.49 4.02
C PHE A 83 8.96 -1.22 2.85
N TYR A 84 8.09 -2.19 2.57
CA TYR A 84 6.92 -1.95 1.76
C TYR A 84 5.90 -1.15 2.57
N ILE A 85 5.45 -0.03 2.02
CA ILE A 85 4.35 0.76 2.55
C ILE A 85 3.11 0.39 1.76
N ILE A 86 2.04 0.00 2.44
CA ILE A 86 0.73 -0.15 1.82
C ILE A 86 -0.19 0.96 2.32
N GLU A 87 -0.84 1.62 1.37
CA GLU A 87 -1.91 2.57 1.63
C GLU A 87 -3.23 2.01 1.13
N TYR A 88 -4.25 2.02 1.98
CA TYR A 88 -5.56 1.49 1.66
C TYR A 88 -6.64 2.51 2.02
N ARG A 89 -7.35 3.00 1.00
CA ARG A 89 -8.49 3.91 1.18
C ARG A 89 -9.79 3.14 1.10
N LYS A 90 -10.55 3.12 2.21
CA LYS A 90 -11.88 2.50 2.31
C LYS A 90 -12.94 3.60 2.38
N TYR A 91 -13.79 3.70 1.37
CA TYR A 91 -14.96 4.57 1.41
C TYR A 91 -16.11 3.90 2.17
N GLU A 92 -16.67 4.61 3.13
CA GLU A 92 -17.87 4.15 3.85
C GLU A 92 -19.13 4.60 3.09
N HIS A 93 -19.23 5.89 2.71
CA HIS A 93 -20.35 6.46 1.94
C HIS A 93 -19.94 7.70 1.14
N LYS A 94 -20.06 7.65 -0.21
CA LYS A 94 -19.97 8.69 -1.28
C LYS A 94 -18.94 9.84 -1.18
N LYS A 95 -18.54 10.29 0.01
CA LYS A 95 -17.51 11.29 0.33
C LYS A 95 -16.72 11.00 1.62
N ASN A 96 -17.22 10.15 2.52
CA ASN A 96 -16.50 9.76 3.73
C ASN A 96 -15.63 8.54 3.45
N PHE A 97 -14.33 8.68 3.66
CA PHE A 97 -13.36 7.60 3.58
C PHE A 97 -12.53 7.53 4.85
N LYS A 98 -11.95 6.36 5.08
CA LYS A 98 -10.80 6.20 5.95
C LYS A 98 -9.59 5.80 5.11
N HIS A 99 -8.44 6.38 5.43
CA HIS A 99 -7.18 6.06 4.78
C HIS A 99 -6.26 5.41 5.79
N TYR A 100 -5.81 4.20 5.48
CA TYR A 100 -4.96 3.41 6.35
C TYR A 100 -3.58 3.23 5.74
N ARG A 101 -2.54 3.30 6.57
CA ARG A 101 -1.15 3.01 6.20
C ARG A 101 -0.59 1.87 7.06
N ALA A 102 0.11 0.95 6.44
CA ALA A 102 0.85 -0.11 7.13
C ALA A 102 2.20 -0.38 6.46
N PHE A 103 3.10 -1.00 7.22
CA PHE A 103 4.48 -1.28 6.82
C PHE A 103 4.74 -2.78 6.89
N PHE A 104 5.44 -3.33 5.91
CA PHE A 104 5.77 -4.74 5.81
C PHE A 104 7.18 -4.94 5.25
N ASP A 105 7.84 -6.02 5.67
CA ASP A 105 9.21 -6.39 5.27
C ASP A 105 9.24 -7.51 4.21
N LYS A 106 8.07 -8.01 3.79
CA LYS A 106 7.94 -9.16 2.90
C LYS A 106 6.99 -8.88 1.75
N SER A 107 7.49 -9.11 0.54
CA SER A 107 6.73 -8.98 -0.69
C SER A 107 5.49 -9.88 -0.71
N GLU A 108 5.58 -11.09 -0.15
CA GLU A 108 4.49 -12.08 -0.09
C GLU A 108 3.30 -11.56 0.72
N THR A 109 3.57 -10.84 1.81
CA THR A 109 2.53 -10.24 2.64
C THR A 109 1.76 -9.18 1.86
N ILE A 110 2.48 -8.31 1.16
CA ILE A 110 1.89 -7.27 0.30
C ILE A 110 1.04 -7.91 -0.81
N ILE A 111 1.60 -8.89 -1.52
CA ILE A 111 0.89 -9.61 -2.59
C ILE A 111 -0.43 -10.19 -2.06
N SER A 112 -0.44 -10.76 -0.85
CA SER A 112 -1.68 -11.30 -0.25
C SER A 112 -2.78 -10.25 -0.03
N TYR A 113 -2.41 -9.02 0.35
CA TYR A 113 -3.38 -7.93 0.50
C TYR A 113 -3.92 -7.45 -0.84
N LEU A 114 -3.07 -7.41 -1.86
CA LEU A 114 -3.50 -7.06 -3.22
C LEU A 114 -4.44 -8.12 -3.78
N GLU A 115 -4.11 -9.41 -3.66
CA GLU A 115 -4.99 -10.49 -4.11
C GLU A 115 -6.37 -10.40 -3.45
N LYS A 116 -6.44 -10.13 -2.14
CA LYS A 116 -7.72 -9.86 -1.45
C LYS A 116 -8.48 -8.69 -2.07
N TYR A 117 -7.82 -7.54 -2.24
CA TYR A 117 -8.44 -6.35 -2.85
C TYR A 117 -8.98 -6.64 -4.27
N LEU A 118 -8.20 -7.34 -5.08
CA LEU A 118 -8.55 -7.70 -6.46
C LEU A 118 -9.78 -8.61 -6.50
N ASN A 119 -9.88 -9.54 -5.54
CA ASN A 119 -10.99 -10.49 -5.41
C ASN A 119 -12.23 -9.95 -4.67
N ASP A 120 -12.29 -8.65 -4.35
CA ASP A 120 -13.38 -8.06 -3.54
C ASP A 120 -13.49 -8.67 -2.12
N GLU A 121 -12.38 -9.18 -1.59
CA GLU A 121 -12.32 -9.69 -0.22
C GLU A 121 -12.02 -8.55 0.76
N GLU A 122 -12.50 -8.70 2.00
CA GLU A 122 -12.29 -7.69 3.03
C GLU A 122 -10.82 -7.66 3.48
N ILE A 123 -10.25 -6.45 3.48
CA ILE A 123 -8.98 -6.15 4.12
C ILE A 123 -9.28 -5.72 5.56
N ASP A 124 -8.80 -6.52 6.52
CA ASP A 124 -8.73 -6.13 7.92
C ASP A 124 -7.57 -5.14 8.11
N ALA A 125 -7.93 -3.87 8.27
CA ALA A 125 -7.04 -2.75 8.49
C ALA A 125 -7.18 -2.17 9.91
N GLU A 126 -7.82 -2.87 10.86
CA GLU A 126 -8.09 -2.31 12.21
C GLU A 126 -6.82 -1.92 12.96
N LYS A 127 -5.72 -2.65 12.73
CA LYS A 127 -4.43 -2.39 13.36
C LYS A 127 -3.58 -1.38 12.62
N TRP A 128 -3.97 -0.99 11.40
CA TRP A 128 -3.21 -0.09 10.54
C TRP A 128 -3.30 1.35 11.05
N ILE A 129 -2.37 2.20 10.66
CA ILE A 129 -2.37 3.61 11.06
C ILE A 129 -3.46 4.32 10.28
N ASP A 130 -4.44 4.91 10.97
CA ASP A 130 -5.41 5.82 10.33
C ASP A 130 -4.72 7.17 10.04
N VAL A 131 -4.50 7.43 8.75
CA VAL A 131 -3.85 8.63 8.22
C VAL A 131 -4.85 9.50 7.46
N THR A 132 -6.16 9.32 7.68
CA THR A 132 -7.22 10.04 6.95
C THR A 132 -7.01 11.55 6.95
N SER A 133 -6.57 12.12 8.08
CA SER A 133 -6.33 13.56 8.22
C SER A 133 -5.23 14.12 7.31
N GLU A 134 -4.29 13.29 6.84
CA GLU A 134 -3.25 13.72 5.88
C GLU A 134 -3.86 13.98 4.48
N PHE A 135 -5.09 13.52 4.22
CA PHE A 135 -5.73 13.54 2.91
C PHE A 135 -7.09 14.27 2.91
N THR A 136 -7.44 14.91 4.02
CA THR A 136 -8.66 15.71 4.17
C THR A 136 -8.29 17.10 4.67
N GLU A 137 -8.01 18.01 3.74
CA GLU A 137 -8.00 19.46 3.98
C GLU A 137 -9.41 20.05 3.92
#